data_AF-O25617-F1
#
_entry.id   AF-O25617-F1
#
_cell.length_a   1.000
_cell.length_b   1.000
_cell.length_c   1.000
_cell.angle_alpha   90.00
_cell.angle_beta   90.00
_cell.angle_gamma   90.00
#
_symmetry.space_group_name_H-M   'P 1'
#
loop_
_entity.id
_entity.type
_entity.pdbx_description
1 polymer ?
#
loop_
_entity_poly.entity_id
_entity_poly.type
_entity_poly.pdbx_seq_one_letter_code
_entity_poly.pdbx_strand_id
1 'polypeptide(L)'
;MLQCMAEFNQRLPPDAFNSVDKSEESLLFLSNMGAIKERLEKAASRKEEIISQRLQDYAQSQANNLHNLIAQLFQDLEDEKKRVKNADMGAIKKQIEAYEKLSGNIEIGFREAYEEFIFHFIKNTRDGLNETLTKAIQKASALAREEEEEERYTERVKQGGLFGSFKRNFLWWADDDAGYDEVSRTRATIKAGAVLDYLTEMHERCENALNDSADSFKVVFRKELYAKVFSQLREIISDDLIDEVAFQKSVMAVLDSIEFKEFDYTDKLPSEIRGKTGFLKGDEADAFIQSVGNYVRNFESEAKKDVKGYIQGLREALERQNFASDTLQKLKENMQNLQNQVQNKEQSIAQLDAQIQALKGIQ
;
A
#
# COMPACT_ATOMS: atom_id res chain seq x y z
N MET A 1 -44.42 -17.88 -9.20
CA MET A 1 -44.62 -18.20 -10.64
C MET A 1 -45.98 -17.73 -11.15
N LEU A 2 -47.10 -18.19 -10.56
CA LEU A 2 -48.46 -17.72 -10.91
C LEU A 2 -48.63 -16.20 -10.76
N GLN A 3 -48.02 -15.58 -9.74
CA GLN A 3 -48.08 -14.13 -9.55
C GLN A 3 -47.33 -13.35 -10.64
N CYS A 4 -46.15 -13.81 -11.06
CA CYS A 4 -45.47 -13.27 -12.23
C CYS A 4 -46.30 -13.46 -13.51
N MET A 5 -46.91 -14.63 -13.72
CA MET A 5 -47.79 -14.86 -14.89
C MET A 5 -49.04 -13.98 -14.85
N ALA A 6 -49.62 -13.74 -13.66
CA ALA A 6 -50.76 -12.84 -13.49
C ALA A 6 -50.39 -11.38 -13.76
N GLU A 7 -49.26 -10.90 -13.23
CA GLU A 7 -48.72 -9.57 -13.54
C GLU A 7 -48.35 -9.44 -15.02
N PHE A 8 -47.81 -10.51 -15.62
CA PHE A 8 -47.47 -10.59 -17.05
C PHE A 8 -48.72 -10.45 -17.93
N ASN A 9 -49.80 -11.18 -17.62
CA ASN A 9 -51.07 -11.08 -18.33
C ASN A 9 -51.80 -9.76 -18.06
N GLN A 10 -51.63 -9.12 -16.90
CA GLN A 10 -52.24 -7.82 -16.61
C GLN A 10 -51.58 -6.66 -17.34
N ARG A 11 -50.28 -6.78 -17.66
CA ARG A 11 -49.51 -5.71 -18.30
C ARG A 11 -49.70 -5.61 -19.80
N LEU A 12 -50.23 -6.66 -20.45
CA LEU A 12 -50.39 -6.70 -21.89
C LEU A 12 -51.88 -6.75 -22.26
N PRO A 13 -52.34 -5.90 -23.20
CA PRO A 13 -53.71 -5.99 -23.67
C PRO A 13 -53.96 -7.33 -24.39
N PRO A 14 -55.21 -7.83 -24.43
CA PRO A 14 -55.52 -9.16 -24.99
C PRO A 14 -55.11 -9.34 -26.46
N ASP A 15 -54.99 -8.23 -27.19
CA ASP A 15 -54.61 -8.17 -28.60
C ASP A 15 -53.14 -7.82 -28.83
N ALA A 16 -52.32 -7.82 -27.78
CA ALA A 16 -50.88 -7.53 -27.81
C ALA A 16 -50.09 -8.31 -28.87
N PHE A 17 -50.56 -9.49 -29.28
CA PHE A 17 -49.90 -10.33 -30.27
C PHE A 17 -50.73 -10.58 -31.54
N ASN A 18 -51.79 -9.81 -31.77
CA ASN A 18 -52.70 -10.01 -32.91
C ASN A 18 -52.17 -9.44 -34.24
N SER A 19 -51.08 -8.69 -34.22
CA SER A 19 -50.34 -8.28 -35.42
C SER A 19 -48.84 -8.29 -35.14
N VAL A 20 -48.03 -8.32 -36.20
CA VAL A 20 -46.56 -8.25 -36.09
C VAL A 20 -46.14 -6.98 -35.33
N ASP A 21 -46.67 -5.82 -35.72
CA ASP A 21 -46.33 -4.53 -35.08
C ASP A 21 -46.65 -4.49 -33.58
N LYS A 22 -47.82 -4.98 -33.17
CA LYS A 22 -48.20 -5.04 -31.73
C LYS A 22 -47.33 -6.03 -30.96
N SER A 23 -46.97 -7.14 -31.60
CA SER A 23 -46.09 -8.15 -31.00
C SER A 23 -44.71 -7.57 -30.74
N GLU A 24 -44.15 -6.81 -31.70
CA GLU A 24 -42.86 -6.13 -31.53
C GLU A 24 -42.90 -5.11 -30.40
N GLU A 25 -43.93 -4.26 -30.34
CA GLU A 25 -44.09 -3.28 -29.26
C GLU A 25 -44.21 -3.95 -27.88
N SER A 26 -45.00 -5.02 -27.79
CA SER A 26 -45.19 -5.80 -26.56
C SER A 26 -43.91 -6.50 -26.11
N LEU A 27 -43.14 -7.08 -27.04
CA LEU A 27 -41.84 -7.69 -26.75
C LEU A 27 -40.81 -6.64 -26.31
N LEU A 28 -40.79 -5.46 -26.93
CA LEU A 28 -39.93 -4.35 -26.51
C LEU A 28 -40.26 -3.90 -25.09
N PHE A 29 -41.55 -3.75 -24.75
CA PHE A 29 -41.97 -3.41 -23.38
C PHE A 29 -41.57 -4.50 -22.37
N LEU A 30 -41.86 -5.77 -22.67
CA LEU A 30 -41.54 -6.90 -21.79
C LEU A 30 -40.04 -7.12 -21.61
N SER A 31 -39.25 -6.87 -22.65
CA SER A 31 -37.80 -7.00 -22.58
C SER A 31 -37.17 -6.03 -21.58
N ASN A 32 -37.90 -4.98 -21.18
CA ASN A 32 -37.43 -3.90 -20.33
C ASN A 32 -36.12 -3.26 -20.84
N MET A 33 -35.86 -3.41 -22.15
CA MET A 33 -34.60 -3.03 -22.78
C MET A 33 -34.37 -1.52 -22.68
N GLY A 34 -35.43 -0.70 -22.71
CA GLY A 34 -35.36 0.73 -22.47
C GLY A 34 -34.79 1.07 -21.09
N ALA A 35 -35.31 0.48 -20.01
CA ALA A 35 -34.83 0.73 -18.65
C ALA A 35 -33.42 0.19 -18.41
N ILE A 36 -33.07 -0.96 -19.01
CA ILE A 36 -31.70 -1.50 -18.96
C ILE A 36 -30.74 -0.55 -19.66
N LYS A 37 -31.10 -0.06 -20.86
CA LYS A 37 -30.30 0.90 -21.63
C LYS A 37 -30.09 2.20 -20.85
N GLU A 38 -31.14 2.77 -20.25
CA GLU A 38 -31.03 3.97 -19.42
C GLU A 38 -30.07 3.77 -18.23
N ARG A 39 -30.15 2.61 -17.55
CA ARG A 39 -29.24 2.28 -16.45
C ARG A 39 -27.79 2.12 -16.92
N LEU A 40 -27.57 1.52 -18.08
CA LEU A 40 -26.24 1.38 -18.68
C LEU A 40 -25.66 2.73 -19.10
N GLU A 41 -26.47 3.60 -19.72
CA GLU A 41 -26.07 4.97 -20.07
C GLU A 41 -25.70 5.77 -18.81
N LYS A 42 -26.53 5.70 -17.75
CA LYS A 42 -26.23 6.34 -16.46
C LYS A 42 -24.95 5.80 -15.81
N ALA A 43 -24.71 4.49 -15.87
CA ALA A 43 -23.49 3.87 -15.36
C ALA A 43 -22.25 4.31 -16.15
N ALA A 44 -22.37 4.44 -17.49
CA ALA A 44 -21.30 4.94 -18.35
C ALA A 44 -20.97 6.40 -18.04
N SER A 45 -21.96 7.29 -17.96
CA SER A 45 -21.75 8.69 -17.59
C SER A 45 -21.11 8.83 -16.21
N ARG A 46 -21.56 8.04 -15.22
CA ARG A 46 -20.96 8.07 -13.88
C ARG A 46 -19.51 7.57 -13.88
N LYS A 47 -19.18 6.58 -14.72
CA LYS A 47 -17.80 6.10 -14.89
C LYS A 47 -16.90 7.19 -15.46
N GLU A 48 -17.38 7.93 -16.47
CA GLU A 48 -16.65 9.06 -17.05
C GLU A 48 -16.41 10.17 -16.01
N GLU A 49 -17.42 10.53 -15.22
CA GLU A 49 -17.27 11.48 -14.10
C GLU A 49 -16.20 11.03 -13.10
N ILE A 50 -16.22 9.75 -12.69
CA ILE A 50 -15.25 9.19 -11.73
C ILE A 50 -13.83 9.23 -12.32
N ILE A 51 -13.66 8.89 -13.60
CA ILE A 51 -12.34 8.93 -14.26
C ILE A 51 -11.84 10.37 -14.36
N SER A 52 -12.70 11.31 -14.77
CA SER A 52 -12.37 12.74 -14.87
C SER A 52 -11.94 13.29 -13.51
N GLN A 53 -12.71 13.00 -12.45
CA GLN A 53 -12.38 13.44 -11.09
C GLN A 53 -11.05 12.83 -10.61
N ARG A 54 -10.83 11.53 -10.80
CA ARG A 54 -9.56 10.88 -10.42
C ARG A 54 -8.36 11.49 -11.14
N LEU A 55 -8.49 11.80 -12.43
CA LEU A 55 -7.43 12.47 -13.20
C LEU A 55 -7.15 13.88 -12.67
N GLN A 56 -8.20 14.64 -12.32
CA GLN A 56 -8.05 15.97 -11.73
C GLN A 56 -7.39 15.90 -10.35
N ASP A 57 -7.83 14.99 -9.49
CA ASP A 57 -7.27 14.80 -8.15
C ASP A 57 -5.80 14.37 -8.22
N TYR A 58 -5.45 13.47 -9.16
CA TYR A 58 -4.08 13.08 -9.42
C TYR A 58 -3.24 14.25 -9.92
N ALA A 59 -3.72 15.01 -10.91
CA ALA A 59 -3.00 16.18 -11.43
C ALA A 59 -2.78 17.24 -10.34
N GLN A 60 -3.78 17.48 -9.48
CA GLN A 60 -3.66 18.40 -8.35
C GLN A 60 -2.65 17.90 -7.31
N SER A 61 -2.69 16.61 -6.97
CA SER A 61 -1.73 15.98 -6.06
C SER A 61 -0.30 16.10 -6.60
N GLN A 62 -0.09 15.81 -7.88
CA GLN A 62 1.22 15.95 -8.54
C GLN A 62 1.70 17.41 -8.57
N ALA A 63 0.81 18.36 -8.88
CA ALA A 63 1.13 19.78 -8.84
C ALA A 63 1.52 20.25 -7.42
N ASN A 64 0.80 19.80 -6.40
CA ASN A 64 1.11 20.10 -4.99
C ASN A 64 2.46 19.49 -4.58
N ASN A 65 2.74 18.24 -4.95
CA ASN A 65 4.01 17.58 -4.66
C ASN A 65 5.18 18.31 -5.33
N LEU A 66 5.04 18.68 -6.61
CA LEU A 66 6.04 19.46 -7.33
C LEU A 66 6.25 20.84 -6.70
N HIS A 67 5.17 21.53 -6.33
CA HIS A 67 5.25 22.83 -5.66
C HIS A 67 5.99 22.74 -4.33
N ASN A 68 5.69 21.72 -3.51
CA ASN A 68 6.37 21.47 -2.24
C ASN A 68 7.86 21.18 -2.44
N LEU A 69 8.22 20.38 -3.47
CA LEU A 69 9.61 20.11 -3.81
C LEU A 69 10.34 21.38 -4.22
N ILE A 70 9.74 22.22 -5.08
CA ILE A 70 10.34 23.48 -5.52
C ILE A 70 10.52 24.43 -4.34
N ALA A 71 9.52 24.54 -3.46
CA ALA A 71 9.60 25.38 -2.26
C ALA A 71 10.73 24.92 -1.31
N GLN A 72 10.89 23.61 -1.12
CA GLN A 72 11.98 23.05 -0.32
C GLN A 72 13.34 23.33 -0.95
N LEU A 73 13.51 23.03 -2.24
CA LEU A 73 14.77 23.28 -2.96
C LEU A 73 15.14 24.77 -2.95
N PHE A 74 14.15 25.65 -3.09
CA PHE A 74 14.35 27.09 -2.99
C PHE A 74 14.91 27.49 -1.62
N GLN A 75 14.30 26.97 -0.54
CA GLN A 75 14.74 27.23 0.82
C GLN A 75 16.16 26.68 1.08
N ASP A 76 16.44 25.46 0.62
CA ASP A 76 17.75 24.81 0.76
C ASP A 76 18.86 25.62 0.06
N LEU A 77 18.58 26.19 -1.12
CA LEU A 77 19.53 27.04 -1.84
C LEU A 77 19.76 28.38 -1.15
N GLU A 78 18.70 29.03 -0.65
CA GLU A 78 18.83 30.29 0.10
C GLU A 78 19.62 30.08 1.40
N ASP A 79 19.41 28.97 2.10
CA ASP A 79 20.14 28.65 3.32
C ASP A 79 21.59 28.26 3.03
N GLU A 80 21.86 27.51 1.96
CA GLU A 80 23.24 27.23 1.51
C GLU A 80 23.95 28.54 1.11
N LYS A 81 23.26 29.45 0.43
CA LYS A 81 23.81 30.77 0.07
C LYS A 81 24.18 31.58 1.31
N LYS A 82 23.31 31.62 2.33
CA LYS A 82 23.61 32.29 3.61
C LYS A 82 24.78 31.62 4.32
N ARG A 83 24.81 30.29 4.32
CA ARG A 83 25.90 29.48 4.91
C ARG A 83 27.24 29.80 4.25
N VAL A 84 27.35 29.73 2.93
CA VAL A 84 28.57 30.08 2.18
C VAL A 84 28.99 31.53 2.42
N LYS A 85 28.02 32.46 2.44
CA LYS A 85 28.30 33.88 2.69
C LYS A 85 28.93 34.13 4.06
N ASN A 86 28.38 33.50 5.10
CA ASN A 86 28.76 33.73 6.50
C ASN A 86 29.87 32.80 7.01
N ALA A 87 30.19 31.73 6.28
CA ALA A 87 31.19 30.76 6.70
C ALA A 87 32.60 31.37 6.75
N ASP A 88 33.33 30.99 7.80
CA ASP A 88 34.73 31.34 8.04
C ASP A 88 35.65 30.21 7.60
N MET A 89 36.64 30.54 6.77
CA MET A 89 37.60 29.56 6.24
C MET A 89 38.45 28.94 7.35
N GLY A 90 38.77 29.70 8.41
CA GLY A 90 39.53 29.20 9.55
C GLY A 90 38.76 28.14 10.33
N ALA A 91 37.47 28.39 10.60
CA ALA A 91 36.57 27.44 11.24
C ALA A 91 36.45 26.15 10.42
N ILE A 92 36.22 26.25 9.10
CA ILE A 92 36.09 25.08 8.23
C ILE A 92 37.35 24.21 8.26
N LYS A 93 38.54 24.81 8.20
CA LYS A 93 39.80 24.06 8.28
C LYS A 93 39.92 23.29 9.60
N LYS A 94 39.57 23.91 10.72
CA LYS A 94 39.58 23.25 12.04
C LYS A 94 38.59 22.09 12.11
N GLN A 95 37.39 22.26 11.54
CA GLN A 95 36.38 21.19 11.47
C GLN A 95 36.89 20.01 10.63
N ILE A 96 37.47 20.27 9.45
CA ILE A 96 38.09 19.23 8.60
C ILE A 96 39.20 18.49 9.37
N GLU A 97 40.13 19.22 9.99
CA GLU A 97 41.22 18.63 10.79
C GLU A 97 40.68 17.77 11.95
N ALA A 98 39.62 18.21 12.61
CA ALA A 98 38.98 17.45 13.70
C ALA A 98 38.38 16.13 13.19
N TYR A 99 37.61 16.17 12.10
CA TYR A 99 37.04 14.98 11.48
C TYR A 99 38.12 14.02 10.97
N GLU A 100 39.19 14.52 10.37
CA GLU A 100 40.30 13.69 9.90
C GLU A 100 41.04 13.02 11.06
N LYS A 101 41.37 13.78 12.10
CA LYS A 101 42.10 13.28 13.29
C LYS A 101 41.29 12.25 14.08
N LEU A 102 39.97 12.43 14.18
CA LEU A 102 39.08 11.59 14.98
C LEU A 102 38.33 10.55 14.16
N SER A 103 38.57 10.49 12.84
CA SER A 103 37.89 9.59 11.89
C SER A 103 37.77 8.15 12.38
N GLY A 104 38.86 7.54 12.88
CA GLY A 104 38.81 6.17 13.40
C GLY A 104 37.91 5.99 14.63
N ASN A 105 37.86 6.99 15.53
CA ASN A 105 36.96 6.95 16.68
C ASN A 105 35.51 7.13 16.26
N ILE A 106 35.25 8.03 15.31
CA ILE A 106 33.92 8.26 14.73
C ILE A 106 33.44 7.00 14.01
N GLU A 107 34.30 6.35 13.23
CA GLU A 107 33.96 5.13 12.49
C GLU A 107 33.56 4.01 13.45
N ILE A 108 34.35 3.78 14.51
CA ILE A 108 34.04 2.79 15.54
C ILE A 108 32.70 3.12 16.22
N GLY A 109 32.53 4.37 16.67
CA GLY A 109 31.31 4.79 17.35
C GLY A 109 30.06 4.67 16.47
N PHE A 110 30.15 5.04 15.19
CA PHE A 110 29.04 4.92 14.24
C PHE A 110 28.72 3.47 13.93
N ARG A 111 29.73 2.60 13.78
CA ARG A 111 29.50 1.17 13.57
C ARG A 111 28.77 0.56 14.76
N GLU A 112 29.24 0.80 15.98
CA GLU A 112 28.61 0.29 17.20
C GLU A 112 27.17 0.80 17.36
N ALA A 113 26.95 2.11 17.17
CA ALA A 113 25.64 2.72 17.24
C ALA A 113 24.68 2.18 16.16
N TYR A 114 25.17 1.97 14.94
CA TYR A 114 24.38 1.44 13.83
C TYR A 114 24.02 -0.04 14.06
N GLU A 115 24.99 -0.88 14.44
CA GLU A 115 24.76 -2.31 14.72
C GLU A 115 23.74 -2.54 15.84
N GLU A 116 23.85 -1.77 16.94
CA GLU A 116 22.87 -1.80 18.02
C GLU A 116 21.48 -1.35 17.53
N PHE A 117 21.44 -0.23 16.78
CA PHE A 117 20.20 0.34 16.29
C PHE A 117 19.46 -0.61 15.34
N ILE A 118 20.14 -1.17 14.33
CA ILE A 118 19.52 -2.08 13.36
C ILE A 118 18.97 -3.34 14.02
N PHE A 119 19.63 -3.85 15.07
CA PHE A 119 19.16 -5.03 15.78
C PHE A 119 17.79 -4.79 16.41
N HIS A 120 17.65 -3.68 17.13
CA HIS A 120 16.38 -3.29 17.75
C HIS A 120 15.33 -2.87 16.73
N PHE A 121 15.74 -2.11 15.71
CA PHE A 121 14.86 -1.66 14.64
C PHE A 121 14.23 -2.83 13.88
N ILE A 122 15.03 -3.80 13.43
CA ILE A 122 14.51 -4.99 12.72
C ILE A 122 13.53 -5.78 13.59
N LYS A 123 13.82 -5.92 14.89
CA LYS A 123 12.90 -6.57 15.82
C LYS A 123 11.57 -5.82 15.90
N ASN A 124 11.60 -4.50 16.11
CA ASN A 124 10.40 -3.68 16.23
C ASN A 124 9.59 -3.66 14.93
N THR A 125 10.24 -3.54 13.78
CA THR A 125 9.61 -3.59 12.46
C THR A 125 8.93 -4.93 12.23
N ARG A 126 9.58 -6.05 12.58
CA ARG A 126 8.98 -7.38 12.46
C ARG A 126 7.75 -7.52 13.34
N ASP A 127 7.86 -7.13 14.61
CA ASP A 127 6.79 -7.33 15.58
C ASP A 127 5.58 -6.43 15.19
N GLY A 128 5.83 -5.18 14.78
CA GLY A 128 4.80 -4.26 14.31
C GLY A 128 4.14 -4.66 12.99
N LEU A 129 4.89 -5.16 11.99
CA LEU A 129 4.29 -5.64 10.74
C LEU A 129 3.39 -6.87 10.97
N ASN A 130 3.78 -7.79 11.85
CA ASN A 130 2.94 -8.94 12.21
C ASN A 130 1.65 -8.52 12.92
N GLU A 131 1.73 -7.53 13.81
CA GLU A 131 0.56 -6.96 14.47
C GLU A 131 -0.37 -6.27 13.46
N THR A 132 0.18 -5.45 12.56
CA THR A 132 -0.55 -4.78 11.48
C THR A 132 -1.26 -5.78 10.58
N LEU A 133 -0.57 -6.84 10.14
CA LEU A 133 -1.15 -7.90 9.33
C LEU A 133 -2.32 -8.59 10.04
N THR A 134 -2.14 -8.95 11.30
CA THR A 134 -3.17 -9.64 12.10
C THR A 134 -4.42 -8.77 12.21
N LYS A 135 -4.25 -7.46 12.48
CA LYS A 135 -5.36 -6.50 12.56
C LYS A 135 -6.05 -6.29 11.21
N ALA A 136 -5.28 -6.22 10.11
CA ALA A 136 -5.83 -6.05 8.78
C ALA A 136 -6.69 -7.27 8.37
N ILE A 137 -6.20 -8.48 8.61
CA ILE A 137 -6.93 -9.73 8.36
C ILE A 137 -8.20 -9.79 9.21
N GLN A 138 -8.10 -9.55 10.53
CA GLN A 138 -9.28 -9.55 11.41
C GLN A 138 -10.35 -8.57 10.94
N LYS A 139 -9.95 -7.37 10.53
CA LYS A 139 -10.87 -6.35 10.01
C LYS A 139 -11.52 -6.77 8.70
N ALA A 140 -10.76 -7.39 7.79
CA ALA A 140 -11.31 -7.93 6.55
C ALA A 140 -12.31 -9.05 6.84
N SER A 141 -11.96 -10.01 7.70
CA SER A 141 -12.83 -11.11 8.10
C SER A 141 -14.14 -10.65 8.75
N ALA A 142 -14.11 -9.59 9.56
CA ALA A 142 -15.32 -9.04 10.19
C ALA A 142 -16.30 -8.38 9.20
N LEU A 143 -15.84 -7.98 8.01
CA LEU A 143 -16.67 -7.38 6.97
C LEU A 143 -17.29 -8.41 6.04
N ALA A 144 -16.83 -9.66 6.10
CA ALA A 144 -17.34 -10.73 5.26
C ALA A 144 -18.82 -10.98 5.58
N ARG A 145 -19.70 -10.72 4.61
CA ARG A 145 -21.14 -11.00 4.72
C ARG A 145 -21.44 -12.40 4.24
N GLU A 146 -22.50 -13.00 4.78
CA GLU A 146 -23.09 -14.22 4.22
C GLU A 146 -23.67 -13.90 2.83
N GLU A 147 -22.98 -14.33 1.77
CA GLU A 147 -23.42 -14.21 0.36
C GLU A 147 -23.99 -15.55 -0.17
N GLU A 148 -24.19 -16.54 0.71
CA GLU A 148 -24.76 -17.85 0.36
C GLU A 148 -26.29 -17.79 0.43
N GLU A 149 -26.96 -17.94 -0.72
CA GLU A 149 -28.42 -18.02 -0.80
C GLU A 149 -28.87 -19.47 -1.08
N GLU A 150 -29.85 -19.93 -0.32
CA GLU A 150 -30.45 -21.26 -0.43
C GLU A 150 -31.57 -21.29 -1.49
N GLU A 151 -31.33 -21.88 -2.67
CA GLU A 151 -32.41 -22.20 -3.63
C GLU A 151 -32.96 -23.62 -3.34
N ARG A 152 -34.20 -23.69 -2.83
CA ARG A 152 -34.92 -24.95 -2.55
C ARG A 152 -35.62 -25.48 -3.82
N TYR A 153 -35.31 -26.70 -4.25
CA TYR A 153 -36.10 -27.40 -5.29
C TYR A 153 -36.23 -28.89 -5.01
N THR A 154 -37.38 -29.43 -5.39
CA THR A 154 -37.82 -30.79 -5.02
C THR A 154 -37.49 -31.77 -6.14
N GLU A 155 -36.44 -32.59 -5.98
CA GLU A 155 -36.23 -33.73 -6.89
C GLU A 155 -35.61 -34.94 -6.18
N ARG A 156 -36.13 -36.13 -6.50
CA ARG A 156 -35.98 -37.39 -5.75
C ARG A 156 -34.75 -38.19 -6.22
N VAL A 157 -33.57 -38.00 -5.61
CA VAL A 157 -32.43 -38.93 -5.80
C VAL A 157 -31.52 -39.01 -4.55
N LYS A 158 -30.88 -40.18 -4.35
CA LYS A 158 -30.14 -40.64 -3.15
C LYS A 158 -28.88 -39.80 -2.80
N GLN A 159 -28.69 -39.61 -1.49
CA GLN A 159 -27.75 -38.73 -0.76
C GLN A 159 -26.29 -39.23 -0.65
N GLY A 160 -25.37 -38.27 -0.67
CA GLY A 160 -24.07 -38.28 0.02
C GLY A 160 -23.83 -36.86 0.55
N GLY A 161 -23.65 -36.70 1.86
CA GLY A 161 -23.74 -35.42 2.57
C GLY A 161 -22.42 -34.65 2.67
N LEU A 162 -22.48 -33.35 2.36
CA LEU A 162 -21.40 -32.37 2.55
C LEU A 162 -21.94 -31.06 3.17
N PHE A 163 -23.00 -31.12 3.97
CA PHE A 163 -23.83 -29.98 4.40
C PHE A 163 -23.31 -29.19 5.62
N GLY A 164 -21.99 -29.06 5.80
CA GLY A 164 -21.48 -28.29 6.96
C GLY A 164 -20.08 -27.75 6.84
N SER A 165 -19.49 -27.69 5.64
CA SER A 165 -18.10 -27.25 5.49
C SER A 165 -17.93 -25.73 5.45
N PHE A 166 -18.87 -24.94 4.94
CA PHE A 166 -18.67 -23.48 4.91
C PHE A 166 -19.00 -22.80 6.23
N LYS A 167 -20.12 -23.18 6.89
CA LYS A 167 -20.43 -22.79 8.28
C LYS A 167 -19.25 -23.00 9.23
N ARG A 168 -18.55 -24.15 9.12
CA ARG A 168 -17.39 -24.46 9.97
C ARG A 168 -16.10 -23.73 9.59
N ASN A 169 -15.94 -23.32 8.33
CA ASN A 169 -14.64 -22.87 7.85
C ASN A 169 -14.53 -21.37 7.57
N PHE A 170 -15.64 -20.67 7.40
CA PHE A 170 -15.61 -19.22 7.19
C PHE A 170 -15.99 -18.44 8.46
N LEU A 171 -16.75 -19.06 9.37
CA LEU A 171 -17.30 -18.41 10.57
C LEU A 171 -17.13 -19.25 11.85
N TRP A 172 -15.94 -19.85 12.06
CA TRP A 172 -15.67 -20.74 13.22
C TRP A 172 -15.96 -20.16 14.62
N TRP A 173 -16.22 -18.85 14.76
CA TRP A 173 -16.54 -18.23 16.04
C TRP A 173 -18.04 -17.91 16.26
N ALA A 174 -18.93 -18.28 15.33
CA ALA A 174 -20.38 -18.04 15.47
C ALA A 174 -21.14 -19.35 15.72
N ASP A 175 -21.40 -19.58 17.01
CA ASP A 175 -22.38 -20.45 17.66
C ASP A 175 -22.74 -21.82 17.05
N ASP A 176 -22.42 -22.83 17.87
CA ASP A 176 -23.00 -24.16 17.87
C ASP A 176 -24.51 -24.05 18.14
N ASP A 177 -25.35 -24.40 17.17
CA ASP A 177 -26.65 -24.95 17.55
C ASP A 177 -27.14 -26.05 16.63
N ALA A 178 -27.53 -27.13 17.30
CA ALA A 178 -27.90 -28.41 16.75
C ALA A 178 -29.39 -28.40 16.40
N GLY A 179 -29.73 -28.80 15.18
CA GLY A 179 -31.12 -28.92 14.77
C GLY A 179 -31.28 -29.89 13.60
N TYR A 180 -31.91 -31.02 13.89
CA TYR A 180 -32.31 -32.06 12.94
C TYR A 180 -33.73 -31.73 12.40
N ASP A 181 -33.97 -31.86 11.09
CA ASP A 181 -35.04 -32.69 10.50
C ASP A 181 -35.38 -32.37 9.01
N GLU A 182 -35.79 -33.45 8.32
CA GLU A 182 -36.46 -33.67 7.03
C GLU A 182 -36.04 -32.91 5.73
N VAL A 183 -35.27 -33.68 4.95
CA VAL A 183 -34.79 -33.64 3.57
C VAL A 183 -35.67 -32.91 2.52
N SER A 184 -35.44 -31.60 2.36
CA SER A 184 -35.52 -30.89 1.07
C SER A 184 -34.11 -30.61 0.58
N ARG A 185 -33.72 -30.99 -0.65
CA ARG A 185 -32.40 -30.61 -1.18
C ARG A 185 -32.38 -29.13 -1.54
N THR A 186 -31.66 -28.37 -0.74
CA THR A 186 -31.18 -27.03 -1.07
C THR A 186 -29.98 -27.19 -2.01
N ARG A 187 -29.90 -26.44 -3.12
CA ARG A 187 -28.58 -26.23 -3.76
C ARG A 187 -28.00 -24.94 -3.23
N ALA A 188 -26.71 -24.98 -2.91
CA ALA A 188 -25.92 -23.78 -2.73
C ALA A 188 -25.95 -22.99 -4.05
N THR A 189 -26.33 -21.72 -3.95
CA THR A 189 -26.12 -20.73 -5.01
C THR A 189 -25.18 -19.69 -4.45
N ILE A 190 -24.07 -19.42 -5.14
CA ILE A 190 -23.09 -18.43 -4.72
C ILE A 190 -22.82 -17.45 -5.84
N LYS A 191 -22.82 -16.16 -5.50
CA LYS A 191 -22.49 -15.09 -6.42
C LYS A 191 -20.96 -14.92 -6.46
N ALA A 192 -20.30 -15.61 -7.38
CA ALA A 192 -18.84 -15.65 -7.45
C ALA A 192 -18.20 -14.26 -7.59
N GLY A 193 -18.86 -13.34 -8.29
CA GLY A 193 -18.40 -11.96 -8.42
C GLY A 193 -18.30 -11.22 -7.08
N ALA A 194 -19.29 -11.38 -6.20
CA ALA A 194 -19.26 -10.73 -4.88
C ALA A 194 -18.13 -11.29 -4.00
N VAL A 195 -17.86 -12.60 -4.09
CA VAL A 195 -16.75 -13.24 -3.38
C VAL A 195 -15.40 -12.75 -3.89
N LEU A 196 -15.23 -12.59 -5.21
CA LEU A 196 -14.02 -12.04 -5.80
C LEU A 196 -13.79 -10.58 -5.37
N ASP A 197 -14.84 -9.76 -5.36
CA ASP A 197 -14.77 -8.37 -4.90
C ASP A 197 -14.30 -8.33 -3.44
N TYR A 198 -14.87 -9.18 -2.58
CA TYR A 198 -14.45 -9.30 -1.17
C TYR A 198 -12.98 -9.72 -1.02
N LEU A 199 -12.53 -10.74 -1.76
CA LEU A 199 -11.14 -11.19 -1.69
C LEU A 199 -10.16 -10.12 -2.20
N THR A 200 -10.55 -9.38 -3.24
CA THR A 200 -9.77 -8.26 -3.76
C THR A 200 -9.66 -7.14 -2.72
N GLU A 201 -10.77 -6.79 -2.08
CA GLU A 201 -10.78 -5.80 -0.99
C GLU A 201 -9.94 -6.25 0.22
N MET A 202 -9.96 -7.55 0.55
CA MET A 202 -9.10 -8.11 1.59
C MET A 202 -7.61 -7.92 1.25
N HIS A 203 -7.21 -8.20 0.00
CA HIS A 203 -5.84 -8.00 -0.46
C HIS A 203 -5.42 -6.54 -0.35
N GLU A 204 -6.21 -5.63 -0.94
CA GLU A 204 -5.93 -4.20 -0.92
C GLU A 204 -5.80 -3.66 0.51
N ARG A 205 -6.67 -4.12 1.44
CA ARG A 205 -6.59 -3.71 2.85
C ARG A 205 -5.31 -4.19 3.52
N CYS A 206 -4.89 -5.43 3.28
CA CYS A 206 -3.67 -5.98 3.87
C CYS A 206 -2.41 -5.33 3.27
N GLU A 207 -2.39 -5.17 1.95
CA GLU A 207 -1.31 -4.52 1.21
C GLU A 207 -1.11 -3.07 1.69
N ASN A 208 -2.18 -2.26 1.66
CA ASN A 208 -2.13 -0.88 2.10
C ASN A 208 -1.68 -0.76 3.56
N ALA A 209 -2.24 -1.57 4.46
CA ALA A 209 -1.86 -1.53 5.87
C ALA A 209 -0.38 -1.88 6.09
N LEU A 210 0.15 -2.87 5.38
CA LEU A 210 1.56 -3.26 5.47
C LEU A 210 2.48 -2.19 4.87
N ASN A 211 2.14 -1.63 3.71
CA ASN A 211 2.92 -0.59 3.05
C ASN A 211 2.91 0.71 3.85
N ASP A 212 1.76 1.15 4.36
CA ASP A 212 1.65 2.30 5.27
C ASP A 212 2.54 2.09 6.52
N SER A 213 2.56 0.87 7.07
CA SER A 213 3.41 0.53 8.21
C SER A 213 4.90 0.52 7.83
N ALA A 214 5.28 -0.02 6.67
CA ALA A 214 6.65 -0.03 6.18
C ALA A 214 7.17 1.39 5.95
N ASP A 215 6.35 2.28 5.37
CA ASP A 215 6.67 3.69 5.19
C ASP A 215 6.83 4.42 6.52
N SER A 216 5.96 4.12 7.49
CA SER A 216 6.11 4.65 8.85
C SER A 216 7.46 4.22 9.47
N PHE A 217 7.84 2.94 9.34
CA PHE A 217 9.13 2.45 9.81
C PHE A 217 10.30 3.09 9.09
N LYS A 218 10.22 3.36 7.78
CA LYS A 218 11.24 4.08 7.02
C LYS A 218 11.47 5.50 7.55
N VAL A 219 10.39 6.22 7.87
CA VAL A 219 10.49 7.57 8.45
C VAL A 219 11.12 7.52 9.84
N VAL A 220 10.68 6.59 10.70
CA VAL A 220 11.23 6.40 12.05
C VAL A 220 12.71 6.03 11.99
N PHE A 221 13.09 5.08 11.11
CA PHE A 221 14.47 4.68 10.88
C PHE A 221 15.39 5.87 10.62
N ARG A 222 15.01 6.73 9.67
CA ARG A 222 15.80 7.91 9.29
C ARG A 222 16.00 8.87 10.46
N LYS A 223 14.91 9.17 11.17
CA LYS A 223 14.91 10.13 12.27
C LYS A 223 15.70 9.63 13.48
N GLU A 224 15.43 8.41 13.92
CA GLU A 224 16.03 7.86 15.13
C GLU A 224 17.50 7.48 14.93
N LEU A 225 17.86 6.93 13.77
CA LEU A 225 19.26 6.64 13.47
C LEU A 225 20.09 7.92 13.41
N TYR A 226 19.61 8.97 12.73
CA TYR A 226 20.26 10.28 12.74
C TYR A 226 20.51 10.79 14.16
N ALA A 227 19.48 10.76 15.02
CA ALA A 227 19.60 11.22 16.41
C ALA A 227 20.64 10.40 17.19
N LYS A 228 20.65 9.06 17.03
CA LYS A 228 21.61 8.17 17.69
C LYS A 228 23.05 8.46 17.24
N VAL A 229 23.31 8.56 15.94
CA VAL A 229 24.68 8.80 15.43
C VAL A 229 25.13 10.23 15.68
N PHE A 230 24.21 11.20 15.72
CA PHE A 230 24.52 12.58 16.09
C PHE A 230 24.91 12.67 17.57
N SER A 231 24.20 11.98 18.46
CA SER A 231 24.60 11.85 19.86
C SER A 231 25.99 11.25 19.98
N GLN A 232 26.26 10.19 19.20
CA GLN A 232 27.58 9.54 19.20
C GLN A 232 28.69 10.48 18.70
N LEU A 233 28.40 11.30 17.69
CA LEU A 233 29.36 12.29 17.19
C LEU A 233 29.71 13.32 18.26
N ARG A 234 28.72 13.81 19.01
CA ARG A 234 28.91 14.81 20.09
C ARG A 234 29.72 14.29 21.28
N GLU A 235 29.73 12.97 21.49
CA GLU A 235 30.59 12.35 22.50
C GLU A 235 32.07 12.32 22.08
N ILE A 236 32.33 12.37 20.77
CA ILE A 236 33.67 12.23 20.18
C ILE A 236 34.28 13.59 19.84
N ILE A 237 33.44 14.52 19.36
CA ILE A 237 33.82 15.85 18.86
C ILE A 237 33.03 16.91 19.62
N SER A 238 33.68 18.00 19.99
CA SER A 238 33.01 19.13 20.61
C SER A 238 32.06 19.84 19.63
N ASP A 239 30.91 20.31 20.14
CA ASP A 239 29.85 20.90 19.32
C ASP A 239 30.32 22.07 18.43
N ASP A 240 31.32 22.84 18.86
CA ASP A 240 31.89 23.95 18.09
C ASP A 240 32.65 23.51 16.83
N LEU A 241 33.05 22.24 16.76
CA LEU A 241 33.76 21.63 15.63
C LEU A 241 32.83 20.79 14.73
N ILE A 242 31.54 20.73 15.03
CA ILE A 242 30.56 20.01 14.20
C ILE A 242 29.88 20.98 13.25
N ASP A 243 30.07 20.78 11.95
CA ASP A 243 29.17 21.35 10.95
C ASP A 243 27.93 20.45 10.81
N GLU A 244 26.86 20.81 11.52
CA GLU A 244 25.62 20.03 11.58
C GLU A 244 24.95 19.88 10.20
N VAL A 245 25.02 20.90 9.34
CA VAL A 245 24.44 20.86 7.99
C VAL A 245 25.18 19.86 7.10
N ALA A 246 26.51 19.89 7.12
CA ALA A 246 27.34 18.91 6.40
C ALA A 246 27.07 17.50 6.93
N PHE A 247 27.03 17.34 8.26
CA PHE A 247 26.78 16.05 8.89
C PHE A 247 25.41 15.48 8.53
N GLN A 248 24.34 16.28 8.67
CA GLN A 248 22.99 15.88 8.32
C GLN A 248 22.90 15.49 6.84
N LYS A 249 23.46 16.29 5.92
CA LYS A 249 23.50 15.95 4.49
C LYS A 249 24.21 14.62 4.23
N SER A 250 25.30 14.35 4.95
CA SER A 250 26.07 13.11 4.80
C SER A 250 25.31 11.89 5.28
N VAL A 251 24.71 11.96 6.47
CA VAL A 251 23.90 10.87 7.02
C VAL A 251 22.69 10.62 6.11
N MET A 252 21.93 11.66 5.75
CA MET A 252 20.74 11.50 4.93
C MET A 252 21.06 10.94 3.54
N ALA A 253 22.17 11.34 2.91
CA ALA A 253 22.59 10.76 1.63
C ALA A 253 22.83 9.24 1.70
N VAL A 254 23.39 8.74 2.81
CA VAL A 254 23.57 7.29 3.01
C VAL A 254 22.21 6.63 3.27
N LEU A 255 21.38 7.20 4.13
CA LEU A 255 20.08 6.63 4.47
C LEU A 255 19.07 6.65 3.31
N ASP A 256 19.13 7.64 2.43
CA ASP A 256 18.27 7.76 1.25
C ASP A 256 18.58 6.70 0.19
N SER A 257 19.78 6.13 0.21
CA SER A 257 20.18 5.03 -0.69
C SER A 257 19.58 3.67 -0.28
N ILE A 258 19.01 3.58 0.93
CA ILE A 258 18.46 2.33 1.46
C ILE A 258 17.03 2.15 0.95
N GLU A 259 16.81 1.09 0.18
CA GLU A 259 15.51 0.73 -0.37
C GLU A 259 14.67 -0.03 0.66
N PHE A 260 13.43 0.45 0.85
CA PHE A 260 12.38 -0.26 1.58
C PHE A 260 11.41 -0.79 0.53
N LYS A 261 11.36 -2.12 0.39
CA LYS A 261 10.46 -2.76 -0.59
C LYS A 261 9.00 -2.59 -0.19
N GLU A 262 8.12 -2.76 -1.16
CA GLU A 262 6.67 -2.75 -0.95
C GLU A 262 6.13 -4.18 -1.01
N PHE A 263 5.04 -4.40 -0.28
CA PHE A 263 4.20 -5.58 -0.40
C PHE A 263 3.30 -5.44 -1.63
N ASP A 264 3.06 -6.55 -2.32
CA ASP A 264 2.20 -6.62 -3.50
C ASP A 264 1.33 -7.88 -3.44
N TYR A 265 0.02 -7.67 -3.29
CA TYR A 265 -1.04 -8.65 -3.35
C TYR A 265 -1.97 -8.45 -4.56
N THR A 266 -1.59 -7.57 -5.48
CA THR A 266 -2.25 -7.43 -6.77
C THR A 266 -2.19 -8.77 -7.50
N ASP A 267 -3.32 -9.20 -8.03
CA ASP A 267 -3.36 -10.30 -8.97
C ASP A 267 -2.89 -11.68 -8.43
N LYS A 268 -2.84 -11.85 -7.09
CA LYS A 268 -2.41 -13.10 -6.41
C LYS A 268 -3.52 -14.15 -6.20
N LEU A 269 -4.73 -13.91 -6.71
CA LEU A 269 -5.81 -14.89 -6.58
C LEU A 269 -5.48 -16.17 -7.41
N PRO A 270 -5.69 -17.37 -6.82
CA PRO A 270 -5.50 -18.64 -7.52
C PRO A 270 -6.37 -18.73 -8.77
N SER A 271 -5.89 -19.44 -9.79
CA SER A 271 -6.60 -19.60 -11.08
C SER A 271 -7.94 -20.33 -10.92
N GLU A 272 -8.11 -21.13 -9.86
CA GLU A 272 -9.34 -21.84 -9.52
C GLU A 272 -10.47 -20.89 -9.08
N ILE A 273 -10.10 -19.74 -8.52
CA ILE A 273 -11.02 -18.70 -8.03
C ILE A 273 -11.14 -17.58 -9.07
N ARG A 274 -10.00 -17.15 -9.61
CA ARG A 274 -9.91 -16.04 -10.56
C ARG A 274 -10.77 -16.29 -11.79
N GLY A 275 -11.53 -15.27 -12.19
CA GLY A 275 -12.34 -15.29 -13.41
C GLY A 275 -13.67 -16.02 -13.29
N LYS A 276 -13.99 -16.62 -12.13
CA LYS A 276 -15.33 -17.14 -11.85
C LYS A 276 -16.33 -16.00 -11.73
N THR A 277 -17.43 -16.06 -12.46
CA THR A 277 -18.43 -14.98 -12.51
C THR A 277 -19.84 -15.55 -12.50
N GLY A 278 -20.83 -14.69 -12.24
CA GLY A 278 -22.23 -15.07 -12.19
C GLY A 278 -22.62 -15.86 -10.95
N PHE A 279 -23.74 -16.58 -11.05
CA PHE A 279 -24.28 -17.42 -9.99
C PHE A 279 -23.84 -18.87 -10.24
N LEU A 280 -22.83 -19.31 -9.50
CA LEU A 280 -22.42 -20.71 -9.49
C LEU A 280 -23.41 -21.50 -8.66
N LYS A 281 -23.64 -22.74 -9.05
CA LYS A 281 -24.73 -23.53 -8.48
C LYS A 281 -24.40 -25.02 -8.43
N GLY A 282 -24.87 -25.71 -7.40
CA GLY A 282 -24.64 -27.16 -7.22
C GLY A 282 -23.14 -27.48 -7.06
N ASP A 283 -22.66 -28.55 -7.69
CA ASP A 283 -21.27 -29.00 -7.58
C ASP A 283 -20.23 -27.92 -7.94
N GLU A 284 -20.55 -27.01 -8.88
CA GLU A 284 -19.65 -25.89 -9.21
C GLU A 284 -19.57 -24.86 -8.08
N ALA A 285 -20.70 -24.58 -7.41
CA ALA A 285 -20.70 -23.72 -6.22
C ALA A 285 -19.90 -24.38 -5.10
N ASP A 286 -20.12 -25.67 -4.85
CA ASP A 286 -19.42 -26.41 -3.79
C ASP A 286 -17.90 -26.42 -4.00
N ALA A 287 -17.45 -26.67 -5.23
CA ALA A 287 -16.02 -26.64 -5.57
C ALA A 287 -15.41 -25.24 -5.43
N PHE A 288 -16.14 -24.19 -5.83
CA PHE A 288 -15.70 -22.80 -5.69
C PHE A 288 -15.60 -22.40 -4.21
N ILE A 289 -16.62 -22.71 -3.42
CA ILE A 289 -16.68 -22.46 -1.97
C ILE A 289 -15.50 -23.13 -1.26
N GLN A 290 -15.20 -24.39 -1.60
CA GLN A 290 -14.05 -25.10 -1.04
C GLN A 290 -12.73 -24.41 -1.42
N SER A 291 -12.56 -24.01 -2.67
CA SER A 291 -11.36 -23.34 -3.16
C SER A 291 -11.13 -22.01 -2.43
N VAL A 292 -12.17 -21.18 -2.31
CA VAL A 292 -12.15 -19.92 -1.56
C VAL A 292 -11.83 -20.16 -0.09
N GLY A 293 -12.50 -21.12 0.55
CA GLY A 293 -12.28 -21.42 1.96
C GLY A 293 -10.85 -21.89 2.24
N ASN A 294 -10.27 -22.69 1.35
CA ASN A 294 -8.87 -23.13 1.46
C ASN A 294 -7.91 -21.95 1.25
N TYR A 295 -8.20 -21.09 0.27
CA TYR A 295 -7.39 -19.90 0.02
C TYR A 295 -7.35 -18.95 1.23
N VAL A 296 -8.51 -18.57 1.75
CA VAL A 296 -8.62 -17.66 2.90
C VAL A 296 -7.93 -18.24 4.14
N ARG A 297 -8.06 -19.54 4.39
CA ARG A 297 -7.35 -20.21 5.50
C ARG A 297 -5.83 -20.18 5.35
N ASN A 298 -5.32 -20.26 4.13
CA ASN A 298 -3.89 -20.26 3.87
C ASN A 298 -3.31 -18.85 3.74
N PHE A 299 -4.13 -17.85 3.39
CA PHE A 299 -3.71 -16.48 3.13
C PHE A 299 -2.92 -15.88 4.30
N GLU A 300 -3.40 -16.05 5.54
CA GLU A 300 -2.69 -15.54 6.72
C GLU A 300 -1.28 -16.14 6.82
N SER A 301 -1.13 -17.43 6.55
CA SER A 301 0.18 -18.08 6.59
C SER A 301 1.09 -17.63 5.47
N GLU A 302 0.57 -17.38 4.26
CA GLU A 302 1.36 -16.87 3.13
C GLU A 302 1.79 -15.42 3.39
N ALA A 303 0.86 -14.55 3.81
CA ALA A 303 1.18 -13.18 4.16
C ALA A 303 2.22 -13.07 5.30
N LYS A 304 2.16 -13.97 6.30
CA LYS A 304 3.21 -14.07 7.33
C LYS A 304 4.57 -14.48 6.77
N LYS A 305 4.62 -15.34 5.75
CA LYS A 305 5.87 -15.67 5.05
C LYS A 305 6.40 -14.46 4.29
N ASP A 306 5.54 -13.67 3.66
CA ASP A 306 5.94 -12.45 2.96
C ASP A 306 6.51 -11.42 3.92
N VAL A 307 5.86 -11.19 5.07
CA VAL A 307 6.41 -10.33 6.14
C VAL A 307 7.78 -10.85 6.61
N LYS A 308 7.93 -12.16 6.79
CA LYS A 308 9.23 -12.76 7.14
C LYS A 308 10.28 -12.52 6.05
N GLY A 309 9.91 -12.67 4.78
CA GLY A 309 10.78 -12.44 3.63
C GLY A 309 11.20 -10.97 3.53
N TYR A 310 10.26 -10.05 3.72
CA TYR A 310 10.51 -8.61 3.79
C TYR A 310 11.52 -8.28 4.89
N ILE A 311 11.28 -8.77 6.12
CA ILE A 311 12.18 -8.53 7.27
C ILE A 311 13.58 -9.08 7.02
N GLN A 312 13.69 -10.28 6.43
CA GLN A 312 14.97 -10.86 6.10
C GLN A 312 15.70 -10.03 5.03
N GLY A 313 15.01 -9.61 3.97
CA GLY A 313 15.59 -8.75 2.94
C GLY A 313 16.04 -7.40 3.47
N LEU A 314 15.23 -6.77 4.34
CA LEU A 314 15.57 -5.51 5.00
C LEU A 314 16.79 -5.68 5.91
N ARG A 315 16.84 -6.74 6.72
CA ARG A 315 17.99 -7.07 7.56
C ARG A 315 19.27 -7.18 6.73
N GLU A 316 19.24 -7.97 5.67
CA GLU A 316 20.41 -8.16 4.79
C GLU A 316 20.83 -6.86 4.11
N ALA A 317 19.88 -6.04 3.67
CA ALA A 317 20.16 -4.75 3.08
C ALA A 317 20.85 -3.82 4.09
N LEU A 318 20.37 -3.75 5.33
CA LEU A 318 20.93 -2.91 6.38
C LEU A 318 22.30 -3.41 6.90
N GLU A 319 22.46 -4.71 7.11
CA GLU A 319 23.71 -5.32 7.61
C GLU A 319 24.84 -5.24 6.58
N ARG A 320 24.53 -5.17 5.28
CA ARG A 320 25.52 -5.00 4.20
C ARG A 320 25.94 -3.55 3.99
N GLN A 321 25.23 -2.57 4.56
CA GLN A 321 25.62 -1.17 4.44
C GLN A 321 26.94 -0.93 5.14
N ASN A 322 27.86 -0.23 4.49
CA ASN A 322 29.06 0.27 5.14
C ASN A 322 28.80 1.63 5.78
N PHE A 323 27.75 1.70 6.61
CA PHE A 323 27.15 2.96 7.08
C PHE A 323 28.18 3.94 7.65
N ALA A 324 29.08 3.47 8.52
CA ALA A 324 30.07 4.31 9.18
C ALA A 324 31.07 4.92 8.17
N SER A 325 31.68 4.08 7.32
CA SER A 325 32.64 4.52 6.31
C SER A 325 31.98 5.40 5.24
N ASP A 326 30.79 5.03 4.78
CA ASP A 326 30.07 5.78 3.75
C ASP A 326 29.65 7.16 4.26
N THR A 327 29.20 7.24 5.53
CA THR A 327 28.87 8.51 6.18
C THR A 327 30.10 9.39 6.33
N LEU A 328 31.24 8.83 6.77
CA LEU A 328 32.50 9.57 6.89
C LEU A 328 33.02 10.06 5.53
N GLN A 329 32.92 9.22 4.50
CA GLN A 329 33.29 9.60 3.14
C GLN A 329 32.41 10.74 2.63
N LYS A 330 31.08 10.66 2.83
CA LYS A 330 30.15 11.73 2.48
C LYS A 330 30.39 13.00 3.30
N LEU A 331 30.79 12.89 4.56
CA LEU A 331 31.12 14.03 5.42
C LEU A 331 32.36 14.75 4.91
N LYS A 332 33.40 13.99 4.57
CA LYS A 332 34.62 14.52 3.95
C LYS A 332 34.30 15.26 2.65
N GLU A 333 33.52 14.66 1.75
CA GLU A 333 33.09 15.29 0.50
C GLU A 333 32.33 16.60 0.75
N ASN A 334 31.36 16.59 1.67
CA ASN A 334 30.56 17.77 2.00
C ASN A 334 31.40 18.90 2.62
N MET A 335 32.36 18.57 3.49
CA MET A 335 33.27 19.55 4.08
C MET A 335 34.25 20.13 3.05
N GLN A 336 34.77 19.31 2.14
CA GLN A 336 35.62 19.78 1.04
C GLN A 336 34.84 20.65 0.05
N ASN A 337 33.59 20.29 -0.26
CA ASN A 337 32.71 21.11 -1.09
C ASN A 337 32.45 22.47 -0.44
N LEU A 338 32.15 22.51 0.86
CA LEU A 338 31.99 23.75 1.60
C LEU A 338 33.28 24.59 1.58
N GLN A 339 34.44 23.97 1.82
CA GLN A 339 35.74 24.66 1.74
C GLN A 339 35.95 25.28 0.36
N ASN A 340 35.68 24.53 -0.72
CA ASN A 340 35.80 25.01 -2.08
C ASN A 340 34.84 26.17 -2.40
N GLN A 341 33.61 26.09 -1.90
CA GLN A 341 32.61 27.16 -2.06
C GLN A 341 33.04 28.44 -1.34
N VAL A 342 33.55 28.33 -0.11
CA VAL A 342 34.00 29.49 0.68
C VAL A 342 35.30 30.08 0.13
N GLN A 343 36.18 29.25 -0.43
CA GLN A 343 37.39 29.71 -1.13
C GLN A 343 37.04 30.52 -2.38
N ASN A 344 35.97 30.16 -3.09
CA ASN A 344 35.47 30.82 -4.30
C ASN A 344 34.14 31.54 -4.04
N LYS A 345 34.03 32.22 -2.89
CA LYS A 345 32.76 32.73 -2.33
C LYS A 345 31.90 33.51 -3.32
N GLU A 346 32.48 34.46 -4.06
CA GLU A 346 31.75 35.27 -5.04
C GLU A 346 31.14 34.43 -6.16
N GLN A 347 31.93 33.50 -6.72
CA GLN A 347 31.48 32.61 -7.79
C GLN A 347 30.40 31.63 -7.30
N SER A 348 30.61 31.03 -6.13
CA SER A 348 29.64 30.08 -5.56
C SER A 348 28.31 30.75 -5.22
N ILE A 349 28.34 31.97 -4.68
CA ILE A 349 27.12 32.77 -4.46
C ILE A 349 26.42 33.09 -5.78
N ALA A 350 27.16 33.49 -6.81
CA ALA A 350 26.59 33.77 -8.13
C ALA A 350 25.93 32.53 -8.77
N GLN A 351 26.51 31.34 -8.59
CA GLN A 351 25.92 30.08 -9.06
C GLN A 351 24.63 29.73 -8.31
N LEU A 352 24.62 29.87 -6.99
CA LEU A 352 23.41 29.67 -6.18
C LEU A 352 22.32 30.67 -6.57
N ASP A 353 22.67 31.93 -6.79
CA ASP A 353 21.74 32.96 -7.28
C ASP A 353 21.14 32.60 -8.63
N ALA A 354 21.94 32.10 -9.58
CA ALA A 354 21.43 31.64 -10.87
C ALA A 354 20.43 30.48 -10.73
N GLN A 355 20.71 29.51 -9.84
CA GLN A 355 19.81 28.39 -9.54
C GLN A 355 18.50 28.86 -8.89
N ILE A 356 18.59 29.77 -7.92
CA ILE A 356 17.44 30.39 -7.24
C ILE A 356 16.56 31.12 -8.26
N GLN A 357 17.15 31.91 -9.18
CA GLN A 357 16.39 32.60 -10.22
C GLN A 357 15.74 31.63 -11.22
N ALA A 358 16.42 30.53 -11.57
CA ALA A 358 15.84 29.50 -12.42
C ALA A 358 14.62 28.84 -11.75
N LEU A 359 14.68 28.52 -10.45
CA LEU A 359 13.56 27.95 -9.71
C LEU A 359 12.37 28.92 -9.59
N LYS A 360 12.62 30.23 -9.41
CA LYS A 360 11.57 31.26 -9.39
C LYS A 360 10.80 31.37 -10.71
N GLY A 361 11.40 30.98 -11.82
CA GLY A 361 10.74 30.96 -13.14
C GLY A 361 9.88 29.71 -13.38
N ILE A 362 9.97 28.70 -12.51
CA ILE A 362 9.18 27.45 -12.59
C ILE A 362 7.91 27.54 -11.72
N GLN A 363 7.96 28.31 -10.62
CA GLN A 363 6.78 28.68 -9.83
C GLN A 363 5.87 29.62 -10.63
#